data_AF-A0A9N9ZZJ7-F1
#
_entry.id   AF-A0A9N9ZZJ7-F1
#
_cell.length_a   1.000
_cell.length_b   1.000
_cell.length_c   1.000
_cell.angle_alpha   90.00
_cell.angle_beta   90.00
_cell.angle_gamma   90.00
#
_symmetry.space_group_name_H-M   'P 1'
#
loop_
_entity.id
_entity.type
_entity.pdbx_description
1 polymer ?
#
loop_
_entity_poly.entity_id
_entity_poly.type
_entity_poly.pdbx_seq_one_letter_code
_entity_poly.pdbx_strand_id
1 'polypeptide(L)' 'MVYTKTWDEFEKTASSLYLRNPMKIRYVMKYNHNEQCLDLRITDNVVVSI' A
#
# COMPACT_ATOMS: atom_id res chain seq x y z
N MET A 1 4.58 9.76 -0.31
CA MET A 1 4.16 8.34 -0.52
C MET A 1 5.39 7.48 -0.30
N VAL A 2 5.34 6.58 0.68
CA VAL A 2 6.50 5.73 1.01
C VAL A 2 6.49 4.53 0.06
N TYR A 3 7.56 4.39 -0.72
CA TYR A 3 7.79 3.21 -1.55
C TYR A 3 8.68 2.24 -0.77
N THR A 4 8.14 1.07 -0.43
CA THR A 4 8.89 -0.03 0.17
C THR A 4 9.85 -0.62 -0.85
N LYS A 5 11.08 -0.91 -0.43
CA LYS A 5 12.14 -1.39 -1.33
C LYS A 5 11.99 -2.87 -1.66
N THR A 6 11.27 -3.63 -0.84
CA THR A 6 11.05 -5.07 -1.00
C THR A 6 9.58 -5.43 -0.79
N TRP A 7 9.17 -6.54 -1.39
CA TRP A 7 7.83 -7.09 -1.22
C TRP A 7 7.54 -7.49 0.23
N ASP A 8 8.51 -8.09 0.92
CA ASP A 8 8.34 -8.53 2.31
C ASP A 8 8.08 -7.36 3.27
N GLU A 9 8.72 -6.22 3.05
CA GLU A 9 8.49 -5.01 3.84
C GLU A 9 7.10 -4.43 3.58
N PHE A 10 6.67 -4.45 2.32
CA PHE A 10 5.32 -4.04 1.93
C PHE A 10 4.27 -4.91 2.63
N GLU A 11 4.40 -6.24 2.55
CA GLU A 11 3.41 -7.20 3.06
C GLU A 11 3.28 -7.13 4.60
N LYS A 12 4.40 -7.02 5.32
CA LYS A 12 4.41 -6.81 6.77
C LYS A 12 3.74 -5.49 7.17
N THR A 13 4.08 -4.41 6.49
CA THR A 13 3.55 -3.07 6.81
C THR A 13 2.06 -2.99 6.48
N ALA A 14 1.65 -3.55 5.34
CA ALA A 14 0.26 -3.61 4.91
C ALA A 14 -0.60 -4.41 5.89
N SER A 15 -0.13 -5.58 6.30
CA SER A 15 -0.82 -6.43 7.28
C SER A 15 -0.95 -5.74 8.64
N SER A 16 0.12 -5.11 9.12
CA SER A 16 0.09 -4.34 10.37
C SER A 16 -0.88 -3.16 10.29
N LEU A 17 -0.91 -2.45 9.17
CA LEU A 17 -1.80 -1.31 8.95
C LEU A 17 -3.27 -1.75 8.90
N TYR A 18 -3.56 -2.86 8.22
CA TYR A 18 -4.90 -3.45 8.17
C TYR A 18 -5.43 -3.82 9.56
N LEU A 19 -4.61 -4.49 10.37
CA LEU A 19 -5.00 -4.94 11.71
C LEU A 19 -5.29 -3.78 12.68
N ARG A 20 -4.74 -2.58 12.46
CA ARG A 20 -4.99 -1.42 13.32
C ARG A 20 -6.43 -0.92 13.25
N ASN A 21 -6.98 -0.79 12.05
CA ASN A 21 -8.36 -0.37 11.86
C ASN A 21 -8.89 -0.79 10.49
N PRO A 22 -9.42 -2.02 10.34
CA PRO A 22 -9.85 -2.56 9.06
C PRO A 22 -10.86 -1.68 8.30
N MET A 23 -11.72 -0.97 9.04
CA MET A 23 -12.79 -0.14 8.47
C MET A 23 -12.30 1.15 7.82
N LYS A 24 -11.09 1.62 8.15
CA LYS A 24 -10.50 2.84 7.58
C LYS A 24 -9.50 2.57 6.46
N ILE A 25 -9.20 1.30 6.20
CA ILE A 25 -8.14 0.89 5.28
C ILE A 25 -8.69 0.78 3.87
N ARG A 26 -7.93 1.31 2.92
CA ARG A 26 -8.21 1.20 1.49
C ARG A 26 -7.03 0.56 0.79
N TYR A 27 -7.32 -0.52 0.08
CA TYR A 27 -6.39 -1.19 -0.82
C TYR A 27 -6.70 -0.82 -2.27
N VAL A 28 -5.68 -0.49 -3.04
CA VAL A 28 -5.79 -0.14 -4.46
C VAL A 28 -4.74 -0.94 -5.23
N MET A 29 -5.19 -1.59 -6.29
CA MET A 29 -4.34 -2.25 -7.28
C MET A 29 -4.61 -1.59 -8.63
N LYS A 30 -3.55 -1.10 -9.28
CA LYS A 30 -3.63 -0.48 -10.60
C LYS A 30 -2.62 -1.15 -11.51
N TYR A 31 -3.11 -1.77 -12.57
CA TYR A 31 -2.25 -2.28 -13.63
C TYR A 31 -2.02 -1.18 -14.67
N ASN A 32 -0.76 -0.90 -14.99
CA ASN A 32 -0.37 0.00 -16.06
C ASN A 32 0.24 -0.82 -17.20
N HIS A 33 -0.56 -1.06 -18.24
CA HIS A 33 -0.11 -1.87 -19.38
C HIS A 33 1.05 -1.22 -20.15
N ASN A 34 1.04 0.11 -20.28
CA ASN A 34 2.07 0.84 -21.02
C ASN A 34 3.45 0.75 -20.35
N GLU A 35 3.48 0.76 -19.03
CA GLU A 35 4.71 0.61 -18.22
C GLU A 35 4.98 -0.84 -17.82
N GLN A 36 4.10 -1.77 -18.22
CA GLN A 36 4.15 -3.19 -17.87
C GLN A 36 4.31 -3.45 -16.36
N CYS A 37 3.73 -2.57 -15.54
CA CYS A 37 3.89 -2.60 -14.09
C CYS A 37 2.54 -2.74 -13.36
N LEU A 38 2.61 -3.23 -12.13
CA LEU A 38 1.48 -3.34 -11.21
C LEU A 38 1.76 -2.46 -10.00
N ASP A 39 0.96 -1.41 -9.83
CA ASP A 39 1.02 -0.52 -8.68
C ASP A 39 0.10 -1.04 -7.58
N LEU A 40 0.68 -1.25 -6.39
CA LEU A 40 -0.04 -1.67 -5.19
C LEU A 40 0.05 -0.58 -4.13
N ARG A 41 -1.09 -0.22 -3.55
CA ARG A 41 -1.19 0.84 -2.54
C ARG A 41 -2.15 0.44 -1.44
N ILE A 42 -1.69 0.58 -0.20
CA ILE A 42 -2.53 0.49 1.00
C ILE A 42 -2.43 1.80 1.78
N THR A 43 -3.56 2.30 2.29
CA THR A 43 -3.59 3.56 3.03
C THR A 43 -4.78 3.61 3.97
N ASP A 44 -4.62 4.28 5.11
CA ASP A 44 -5.67 4.64 6.06
C ASP A 44 -6.15 6.11 5.90
N ASN A 45 -5.63 6.80 4.88
CA ASN A 45 -5.76 8.25 4.65
C ASN A 45 -5.25 9.14 5.81
N VAL A 46 -4.50 8.58 6.77
CA VAL A 46 -3.87 9.32 7.88
C VAL A 46 -2.39 9.54 7.60
N VAL A 47 -1.70 8.54 7.02
CA VAL A 47 -0.27 8.65 6.72
C VAL A 47 -0.03 9.35 5.37
N VAL A 48 0.19 10.66 5.43
CA VAL A 48 0.89 11.46 4.40
C VAL A 48 2.26 11.81 4.99
N SER A 49 3.22 10.89 4.93
CA SER A 49 4.61 11.24 5.21
C SER A 49 5.17 11.98 3.99
N ILE A 50 5.44 13.26 4.23
CA ILE A 50 6.11 14.24 3.38
C ILE A 50 7.57 13.82 3.20
#